data_AF-K2Q8Y0-F1
#
_entry.id   AF-K2Q8Y0-F1
#
_cell.length_a   1.000
_cell.length_b   1.000
_cell.length_c   1.000
_cell.angle_alpha   90.00
_cell.angle_beta   90.00
_cell.angle_gamma   90.00
#
_symmetry.space_group_name_H-M   'P 1'
#
loop_
_entity.id
_entity.type
_entity.pdbx_description
1 polymer ?
#
loop_
_entity_poly.entity_id
_entity_poly.type
_entity_poly.pdbx_seq_one_letter_code
_entity_poly.pdbx_strand_id
1 'polypeptide(L)' 'MAEMIYRVPLFGWMLREAIDGPTTAKVLFVVNLLLLWLLAIIAFGYPAIILPALAAVPTMFVVLLLITKG' A
#
# COMPACT_ATOMS: atom_id res chain seq x y z
N MET A 1 -18.66 -6.84 5.42
CA MET A 1 -18.10 -5.56 4.96
C MET A 1 -16.84 -5.77 4.09
N ALA A 2 -16.91 -6.66 3.08
CA ALA A 2 -15.75 -6.98 2.23
C ALA A 2 -16.09 -6.92 0.71
N GLU A 3 -17.31 -6.55 0.33
CA GLU A 3 -17.71 -6.48 -1.09
C GLU A 3 -17.35 -5.14 -1.75
N MET A 4 -17.09 -4.09 -0.98
CA MET A 4 -16.91 -2.73 -1.53
C MET A 4 -15.52 -2.53 -2.16
N ILE A 5 -14.54 -3.38 -1.83
CA ILE A 5 -13.19 -3.36 -2.39
C ILE A 5 -13.16 -3.96 -3.82
N TYR A 6 -14.15 -4.79 -4.19
CA TYR A 6 -14.21 -5.46 -5.49
C TYR A 6 -14.84 -4.65 -6.63
N ARG A 7 -15.36 -3.45 -6.36
CA ARG A 7 -15.97 -2.59 -7.39
C ARG A 7 -15.02 -1.55 -7.99
N VAL A 8 -13.74 -1.56 -7.63
CA VAL A 8 -12.72 -0.76 -8.32
C VAL A 8 -12.04 -1.65 -9.37
N PRO A 9 -12.51 -1.67 -10.63
CA PRO A 9 -12.12 -2.66 -11.64
C PRO A 9 -10.63 -2.64 -12.00
N LEU A 10 -9.91 -1.56 -11.68
CA LEU A 10 -8.46 -1.44 -11.92
C LEU A 10 -7.61 -2.14 -10.85
N PHE A 11 -7.95 -1.98 -9.56
CA PHE A 11 -7.17 -2.60 -8.47
C PHE A 11 -7.67 -3.99 -8.11
N GLY A 12 -8.96 -4.27 -8.25
CA GLY A 12 -9.58 -5.52 -7.78
C GLY A 12 -9.13 -6.78 -8.52
N TRP A 13 -8.83 -6.70 -9.82
CA TRP A 13 -8.31 -7.85 -10.59
C TRP A 13 -6.85 -8.14 -10.26
N MET A 14 -6.00 -7.11 -10.24
CA MET A 14 -4.58 -7.25 -9.88
C MET A 14 -4.38 -7.73 -8.44
N LEU A 15 -5.22 -7.29 -7.50
CA LEU A 15 -5.15 -7.75 -6.11
C LEU A 15 -5.55 -9.22 -5.97
N ARG A 16 -6.52 -9.68 -6.77
CA ARG A 16 -6.98 -11.08 -6.77
C ARG A 16 -5.91 -12.02 -7.34
N GLU A 17 -5.27 -11.62 -8.43
CA GLU A 17 -4.13 -12.37 -9.01
C GLU A 17 -2.86 -12.28 -8.18
N ALA A 18 -2.65 -11.21 -7.41
CA ALA A 18 -1.53 -11.14 -6.48
C ALA A 18 -1.71 -12.07 -5.26
N ILE A 19 -2.94 -12.34 -4.84
CA ILE A 19 -3.21 -13.20 -3.67
C ILE A 19 -3.24 -14.68 -4.06
N ASP A 20 -3.98 -15.03 -5.12
CA ASP A 20 -4.19 -16.42 -5.55
C ASP A 20 -3.24 -16.88 -6.68
N GLY A 21 -2.51 -15.95 -7.30
CA GLY A 21 -1.65 -16.26 -8.45
C GLY A 21 -0.24 -16.76 -8.09
N PRO A 22 0.48 -17.30 -9.10
CA PRO A 22 1.85 -17.80 -8.94
C PRO A 22 2.80 -16.72 -8.42
N THR A 23 3.95 -17.11 -7.86
CA THR A 23 4.95 -16.22 -7.24
C THR A 23 5.32 -15.01 -8.10
N THR A 24 5.31 -15.17 -9.43
CA THR A 24 5.53 -14.10 -10.41
C THR A 24 4.48 -12.98 -10.32
N ALA A 25 3.21 -13.30 -10.10
CA ALA A 25 2.12 -12.33 -9.97
C ALA A 25 2.29 -11.46 -8.72
N LYS A 26 2.73 -12.06 -7.60
CA LYS A 26 3.09 -11.33 -6.36
C LYS A 26 4.20 -10.32 -6.60
N VAL A 27 5.25 -10.73 -7.31
CA VAL A 27 6.38 -9.85 -7.63
C VAL A 27 5.93 -8.69 -8.54
N LEU A 28 5.15 -8.98 -9.59
CA LEU A 28 4.62 -7.97 -10.49
C LEU A 28 3.69 -6.97 -9.78
N PHE A 29 2.92 -7.42 -8.79
CA PHE A 29 2.09 -6.54 -7.97
C PHE A 29 2.94 -5.56 -7.15
N VAL A 30 3.98 -6.05 -6.46
CA VAL A 30 4.90 -5.19 -5.70
C VAL A 30 5.61 -4.19 -6.61
N VAL A 31 6.07 -4.63 -7.78
CA VAL A 31 6.71 -3.77 -8.78
C VAL A 31 5.74 -2.69 -9.27
N ASN A 32 4.50 -3.05 -9.58
CA ASN A 32 3.48 -2.07 -9.97
C ASN A 32 3.13 -1.09 -8.86
N LEU A 33 3.09 -1.53 -7.60
CA LEU A 33 2.88 -0.63 -6.46
C LEU A 33 4.02 0.38 -6.31
N LEU A 34 5.27 -0.07 -6.48
CA LEU A 34 6.44 0.81 -6.46
C LEU A 34 6.45 1.81 -7.63
N LEU A 35 6.10 1.35 -8.84
CA LEU A 35 5.94 2.21 -10.02
C LEU A 35 4.85 3.26 -9.82
N LEU A 36 3.72 2.88 -9.24
CA LEU A 36 2.62 3.78 -8.94
C LEU A 36 3.02 4.83 -7.88
N TRP A 37 3.81 4.42 -6.88
CA TRP A 37 4.38 5.36 -5.92
C TRP A 37 5.38 6.32 -6.56
N LEU A 38 6.24 5.84 -7.47
CA LEU A 38 7.16 6.69 -8.24
C LEU A 38 6.38 7.71 -9.09
N LEU A 39 5.30 7.27 -9.77
CA LEU A 39 4.42 8.17 -10.51
C LEU A 39 3.75 9.19 -9.59
N ALA A 40 3.35 8.80 -8.37
CA ALA A 40 2.82 9.74 -7.39
C ALA A 40 3.86 10.78 -6.95
N ILE A 41 5.14 10.39 -6.81
CA ILE A 41 6.24 11.32 -6.53
C ILE A 41 6.43 12.30 -7.69
N ILE A 42 6.33 11.85 -8.94
CA ILE A 42 6.46 12.74 -10.10
C ILE A 42 5.24 13.68 -10.23
N ALA A 43 4.03 13.17 -10.03
CA ALA A 43 2.79 13.93 -10.21
C ALA A 43 2.52 14.92 -9.08
N PHE A 44 2.76 14.53 -7.83
CA PHE A 44 2.47 15.33 -6.65
C PHE A 44 3.72 15.93 -5.99
N GLY A 45 4.92 15.44 -6.32
CA GLY A 45 6.18 15.96 -5.80
C GLY A 45 6.45 15.57 -4.34
N TYR A 46 6.99 16.53 -3.60
CA TYR A 46 7.32 16.42 -2.18
C TYR A 46 6.16 15.90 -1.28
N PRO A 47 4.89 16.32 -1.50
CA PRO A 47 3.72 15.74 -0.82
C PRO A 47 3.66 14.20 -0.79
N ALA A 48 4.04 13.52 -1.87
CA ALA A 48 3.96 12.05 -1.95
C ALA A 48 4.94 11.34 -1.00
N ILE A 49 5.99 12.02 -0.57
CA ILE A 49 6.99 11.52 0.37
C ILE A 49 6.65 11.93 1.80
N ILE A 50 6.15 13.15 2.01
CA ILE A 50 5.90 13.65 3.36
C ILE A 50 4.65 13.02 4.00
N LEU A 51 3.64 12.65 3.20
CA LEU A 51 2.44 12.00 3.71
C LEU A 51 2.72 10.63 4.35
N PRO A 52 3.47 9.70 3.70
CA PRO A 52 3.92 8.47 4.35
C PRO A 52 4.73 8.72 5.62
N ALA A 53 5.63 9.71 5.62
CA ALA A 53 6.43 10.04 6.78
C ALA A 53 5.57 10.56 7.95
N LEU A 54 4.62 11.46 7.67
CA LEU A 54 3.65 11.96 8.65
C LEU A 54 2.76 10.84 9.20
N ALA A 55 2.30 9.93 8.35
CA ALA A 55 1.51 8.77 8.76
C ALA A 55 2.33 7.77 9.61
N ALA A 56 3.64 7.66 9.37
CA ALA A 56 4.52 6.81 10.17
C ALA A 56 4.65 7.30 11.62
N VAL A 57 4.56 8.62 11.87
CA VAL A 57 4.67 9.18 13.23
C VAL A 57 3.63 8.58 14.20
N PRO A 58 2.30 8.74 14.00
CA PRO A 58 1.32 8.16 14.90
C PRO A 58 1.37 6.62 14.89
N THR A 59 1.72 6.01 13.74
CA THR A 59 1.89 4.56 13.65
C THR A 59 2.97 4.06 14.61
N MET A 60 4.13 4.72 14.64
CA MET A 60 5.21 4.37 15.56
C MET A 60 4.82 4.61 17.03
N PHE A 61 4.08 5.67 17.33
CA PHE A 61 3.52 5.85 18.68
C PHE A 61 2.61 4.69 19.08
N VAL A 62 1.72 4.25 18.19
CA VAL A 62 0.86 3.08 18.45
C VAL A 62 1.70 1.81 18.64
N VAL A 63 2.71 1.57 17.80
CA VAL A 63 3.62 0.43 17.93
C VAL A 63 4.33 0.46 19.28
N LEU A 64 4.88 1.61 19.69
CA LEU A 64 5.54 1.75 20.99
C LEU A 64 4.58 1.52 22.15
N LEU A 65 3.35 2.02 22.06
CA LEU A 65 2.31 1.78 23.07
C LEU A 65 1.92 0.30 23.16
N LEU A 66 1.81 -0.40 22.01
CA LEU A 66 1.53 -1.83 21.97
C LEU A 66 2.67 -2.64 22.59
N ILE A 67 3.91 -2.35 22.21
CA ILE A 67 5.10 -3.01 22.78
C ILE A 67 5.19 -2.77 24.29
N THR A 68 4.88 -1.55 24.76
CA THR A 68 4.92 -1.21 26.19
C THR A 68 3.78 -1.87 26.97
N LYS A 69 2.67 -2.21 26.31
CA LYS A 69 1.52 -2.84 26.96
C LYS A 69 1.63 -4.36 27.13
N GLY A 70 2.53 -5.03 26.40
CA GLY A 70 2.73 -6.49 26.49
C GLY A 70 1.63 -7.27 25.80
#